data_AF-A0A9D5A8M1-F1
#
_entry.id   AF-A0A9D5A8M1-F1
#
_cell.length_a   1.000
_cell.length_b   1.000
_cell.length_c   1.000
_cell.angle_alpha   90.00
_cell.angle_beta   90.00
_cell.angle_gamma   90.00
#
_symmetry.space_group_name_H-M   'P 1'
#
loop_
_entity.id
_entity.type
_entity.pdbx_description
1 polymer ?
#
loop_
_entity_poly.entity_id
_entity_poly.type
_entity_poly.pdbx_seq_one_letter_code
_entity_poly.pdbx_strand_id
1 'polypeptide(L)'
;MAFYRTNLPIQELFSLVSVIFLLLPTNLNSVQALSFNFPKLTPGDSRITLQGDAEILASGVLALTKSSPLPPDTFNPTTGRALYTTPVTLWDNATGDVASFVTSFSFVMETSGGPITDGLIFFIAPPDTVIPINSTTPFLGVVDSQTSINRFVGVEFDLFRNSWDPEGRHIGIDINSIISTKTVRLRWRWVNGLLTKVSIIYDSSSNTLSALVTYESGRISTIAQVVDLKTVLPNIVQIGLSAATLTNQSYNIHSWSFTSNYITRTSRVSDI
;
A
#
# COMPACT_ATOMS: atom_id res chain seq x y z
N MET A 1 40.09 -28.36 -40.41
CA MET A 1 39.02 -28.00 -39.45
C MET A 1 39.06 -26.49 -39.25
N ALA A 2 38.12 -25.78 -39.85
CA ALA A 2 37.96 -24.34 -39.69
C ALA A 2 36.59 -24.11 -39.04
N PHE A 3 36.58 -23.57 -37.83
CA PHE A 3 35.36 -23.15 -37.14
C PHE A 3 34.95 -21.78 -37.72
N TYR A 4 33.86 -21.74 -38.48
CA TYR A 4 33.21 -20.47 -38.80
C TYR A 4 32.45 -19.99 -37.56
N ARG A 5 32.93 -18.90 -36.95
CA ARG A 5 32.15 -18.09 -36.01
C ARG A 5 31.09 -17.34 -36.80
N THR A 6 29.82 -17.64 -36.58
CA THR A 6 28.71 -16.77 -36.99
C THR A 6 28.52 -15.70 -35.91
N ASN A 7 29.04 -14.51 -36.16
CA ASN A 7 28.65 -13.31 -35.43
C ASN A 7 27.27 -12.89 -35.95
N LEU A 8 26.20 -13.25 -35.23
CA LEU A 8 24.89 -12.62 -35.45
C LEU A 8 24.90 -11.24 -34.78
N PRO A 9 24.54 -10.15 -35.50
CA PRO A 9 24.49 -8.82 -34.91
C PRO A 9 23.31 -8.73 -33.93
N ILE A 10 23.58 -8.26 -32.71
CA ILE A 10 22.64 -8.14 -31.57
C ILE A 10 21.50 -7.13 -31.82
N GLN A 11 21.37 -6.57 -33.03
CA GLN A 11 20.42 -5.49 -33.32
C GLN A 11 19.02 -5.94 -33.79
N GLU A 12 18.77 -7.24 -34.04
CA GLU A 12 17.43 -7.69 -34.46
C GLU A 12 16.56 -8.29 -33.35
N LEU A 13 17.05 -8.41 -32.11
CA LEU A 13 16.23 -8.94 -30.99
C LEU A 13 15.34 -7.88 -30.30
N PHE A 14 15.46 -6.59 -30.67
CA PHE A 14 14.72 -5.50 -30.01
C PHE A 14 13.45 -5.04 -30.74
N SER A 15 13.06 -5.67 -31.86
CA SER A 15 11.83 -5.29 -32.60
C SER A 15 10.63 -6.23 -32.41
N LEU A 16 10.75 -7.33 -31.67
CA LEU A 16 9.60 -8.23 -31.42
C LEU A 16 8.83 -7.94 -30.12
N VAL A 17 9.35 -7.12 -29.21
CA VAL A 17 8.69 -6.83 -27.92
C VAL A 17 7.73 -5.62 -28.02
N SER A 18 7.84 -4.80 -29.08
CA SER A 18 7.02 -3.58 -29.23
C SER A 18 5.73 -3.76 -30.03
N VAL A 19 5.45 -4.95 -30.60
CA VAL A 19 4.26 -5.17 -31.46
C VAL A 19 3.16 -6.01 -30.79
N ILE A 20 3.40 -6.58 -29.60
CA ILE A 20 2.36 -7.32 -28.85
C ILE A 20 1.44 -6.40 -28.00
N PHE A 21 1.69 -5.09 -27.98
CA PHE A 21 0.84 -4.12 -27.27
C PHE A 21 -0.29 -3.49 -28.10
N LEU A 22 -0.47 -3.87 -29.38
CA LEU A 22 -1.40 -3.17 -30.29
C LEU A 22 -2.52 -4.01 -30.90
N LEU A 23 -2.78 -5.23 -30.43
CA LEU A 23 -3.90 -6.05 -30.92
C LEU A 23 -4.66 -6.75 -29.80
N LEU A 24 -5.38 -5.97 -29.00
CA LEU A 24 -6.58 -6.42 -28.29
C LEU A 24 -7.59 -5.26 -28.30
N PRO A 25 -8.60 -5.25 -29.19
CA PRO A 25 -9.75 -4.40 -29.01
C PRO A 25 -10.64 -5.06 -27.96
N THR A 26 -10.33 -4.87 -26.68
CA THR A 26 -11.31 -5.17 -25.64
C THR A 26 -12.15 -3.93 -25.42
N ASN A 27 -13.40 -3.98 -25.89
CA ASN A 27 -14.46 -3.07 -25.45
C ASN A 27 -14.69 -3.28 -23.95
N LEU A 28 -13.81 -2.72 -23.12
CA LEU A 28 -13.97 -2.65 -21.68
C LEU A 28 -14.79 -1.40 -21.39
N ASN A 29 -16.11 -1.58 -21.25
CA ASN A 29 -16.92 -0.58 -20.57
C ASN A 29 -16.60 -0.70 -19.07
N SER A 30 -15.56 0.03 -18.62
CA SER A 30 -15.34 0.26 -17.19
C SER A 30 -16.49 1.13 -16.70
N VAL A 31 -17.45 0.53 -16.01
CA VAL A 31 -18.55 1.23 -15.36
C VAL A 31 -18.35 1.07 -13.86
N GLN A 32 -18.24 2.22 -13.18
CA GLN A 32 -17.94 2.41 -11.75
C GLN A 32 -16.45 2.29 -11.36
N ALA A 33 -15.62 3.16 -11.95
CA ALA A 33 -14.26 3.41 -11.47
C ALA A 33 -14.28 4.47 -10.36
N LEU A 34 -13.76 4.15 -9.18
CA LEU A 34 -13.40 5.16 -8.20
C LEU A 34 -11.94 5.55 -8.44
N SER A 35 -11.65 6.85 -8.57
CA SER A 35 -10.28 7.30 -8.73
C SER A 35 -10.05 8.63 -8.03
N PHE A 36 -8.88 8.78 -7.42
CA PHE A 36 -8.35 10.05 -6.95
C PHE A 36 -6.84 10.14 -7.16
N ASN A 37 -6.35 11.36 -7.22
CA ASN A 37 -4.92 11.66 -7.29
C ASN A 37 -4.62 12.94 -6.49
N PHE A 38 -3.85 12.78 -5.42
CA PHE A 38 -3.32 13.85 -4.59
C PHE A 38 -1.81 13.95 -4.84
N PRO A 39 -1.36 14.80 -5.81
CA PRO A 39 0.06 15.09 -5.96
C PRO A 39 0.61 15.91 -4.77
N LYS A 40 -0.29 16.59 -4.04
CA LYS A 40 -0.14 17.18 -2.71
C LYS A 40 -1.50 17.12 -2.02
N LEU A 41 -1.51 17.13 -0.70
CA LEU A 41 -2.75 17.20 0.09
C LEU A 41 -3.06 18.65 0.48
N THR A 42 -4.34 18.97 0.69
CA THR A 42 -4.79 20.31 1.10
C THR A 42 -5.35 20.23 2.51
N PRO A 43 -4.90 21.06 3.46
CA PRO A 43 -5.51 21.14 4.79
C PRO A 43 -7.01 21.41 4.68
N GLY A 44 -7.82 20.59 5.36
CA GLY A 44 -9.28 20.70 5.32
C GLY A 44 -9.97 20.10 4.08
N ASP A 45 -9.26 19.36 3.21
CA ASP A 45 -9.90 18.60 2.13
C ASP A 45 -10.84 17.52 2.69
N SER A 46 -12.14 17.67 2.46
CA SER A 46 -13.18 16.78 2.98
C SER A 46 -13.11 15.35 2.41
N ARG A 47 -12.33 15.13 1.35
CA ARG A 47 -12.08 13.80 0.79
C ARG A 47 -11.13 12.96 1.64
N ILE A 48 -10.48 13.56 2.64
CA ILE A 48 -9.59 12.86 3.57
C ILE A 48 -10.14 13.00 4.99
N THR A 49 -10.36 11.86 5.65
CA THR A 49 -10.66 11.82 7.08
C THR A 49 -9.38 11.51 7.84
N LEU A 50 -8.98 12.41 8.73
CA LEU A 50 -7.82 12.23 9.61
C LEU A 50 -8.25 11.65 10.95
N GLN A 51 -7.42 10.79 11.52
CA GLN A 51 -7.62 10.18 12.83
C GLN A 51 -6.31 10.16 13.61
N GLY A 52 -6.42 10.13 14.95
CA GLY A 52 -5.27 10.14 15.83
C GLY A 52 -4.46 11.42 15.67
N ASP A 53 -3.15 11.27 15.56
CA ASP A 53 -2.19 12.38 15.46
C ASP A 53 -1.94 12.87 14.03
N ALA A 54 -2.64 12.33 13.03
CA ALA A 54 -2.40 12.68 11.64
C ALA A 54 -2.82 14.13 11.32
N GLU A 55 -2.00 14.83 10.54
CA GLU A 55 -2.20 16.23 10.14
C GLU A 55 -1.78 16.43 8.67
N ILE A 56 -2.51 17.29 7.94
CA ILE A 56 -2.05 17.80 6.65
C ILE A 56 -1.41 19.18 6.88
N LEU A 57 -0.11 19.26 6.65
CA LEU A 57 0.67 20.49 6.81
C LEU A 57 0.35 21.49 5.68
N ALA A 58 0.59 22.78 5.93
CA ALA A 58 0.45 23.83 4.92
C ALA A 58 1.32 23.64 3.66
N SER A 59 2.39 22.84 3.76
CA SER A 59 3.24 22.42 2.63
C SER A 59 2.56 21.42 1.67
N GLY A 60 1.45 20.84 2.10
CA GLY A 60 0.69 19.79 1.42
C GLY A 60 1.21 18.37 1.67
N VAL A 61 2.03 18.20 2.71
CA VAL A 61 2.48 16.91 3.23
C VAL A 61 1.46 16.41 4.26
N LEU A 62 1.08 15.14 4.16
CA LEU A 62 0.32 14.45 5.20
C LEU A 62 1.30 13.80 6.17
N ALA A 63 1.43 14.37 7.36
CA ALA A 63 2.16 13.78 8.47
C ALA A 63 1.24 12.79 9.19
N LEU A 64 1.55 11.49 9.13
CA LEU A 64 0.77 10.47 9.84
C LEU A 64 1.15 10.38 11.32
N THR A 65 2.36 10.79 11.67
CA THR A 65 2.86 10.82 13.05
C THR A 65 3.47 12.17 13.38
N LYS A 66 3.41 12.56 14.66
CA LYS A 66 4.00 13.81 15.14
C LYS A 66 5.53 13.74 15.13
N SER A 67 6.16 14.82 14.69
CA SER A 67 7.58 15.08 14.94
C SER A 67 7.70 16.34 15.81
N SER A 68 8.40 16.20 16.94
CA SER A 68 8.68 17.27 17.90
C SER A 68 10.20 17.41 18.06
N PRO A 69 10.74 18.59 18.42
CA PRO A 69 12.16 18.74 18.68
C PRO A 69 12.53 18.13 20.06
N LEU A 70 12.37 16.83 20.19
CA LEU A 70 12.70 16.06 21.39
C LEU A 70 14.09 15.43 21.25
N PRO A 71 14.79 15.16 22.36
CA PRO A 71 15.99 14.35 22.35
C PRO A 71 15.76 13.01 21.62
N PRO A 72 16.77 12.49 20.87
CA PRO A 72 16.66 11.28 20.04
C PRO A 72 16.00 10.05 20.70
N ASP A 73 16.26 9.83 21.98
CA ASP A 73 15.80 8.64 22.70
C ASP A 73 14.53 8.90 23.54
N THR A 74 13.81 9.99 23.26
CA THR A 74 12.58 10.32 24.01
C THR A 74 11.44 9.43 23.58
N PHE A 75 10.83 8.76 24.55
CA PHE A 75 9.59 8.01 24.36
C PHE A 75 8.43 8.99 24.13
N ASN A 76 7.89 8.99 22.92
CA ASN A 76 6.81 9.86 22.50
C ASN A 76 5.93 9.13 21.49
N PRO A 77 5.12 8.16 21.94
CA PRO A 77 4.37 7.30 21.04
C PRO A 77 3.32 8.13 20.32
N THR A 78 3.23 7.93 19.01
CA THR A 78 2.27 8.63 18.17
C THR A 78 1.68 7.66 17.17
N THR A 79 0.40 7.85 16.85
CA THR A 79 -0.33 7.01 15.91
C THR A 79 -1.34 7.87 15.17
N GLY A 80 -1.36 7.78 13.86
CA GLY A 80 -2.31 8.53 13.05
C GLY A 80 -2.67 7.83 11.77
N ARG A 81 -3.89 8.09 11.30
CA ARG A 81 -4.44 7.54 10.05
C ARG A 81 -5.00 8.63 9.17
N ALA A 82 -4.87 8.41 7.87
CA ALA A 82 -5.63 9.12 6.86
C ALA A 82 -6.46 8.12 6.06
N LEU A 83 -7.76 8.36 6.01
CA LEU A 83 -8.71 7.56 5.24
C LEU A 83 -9.19 8.38 4.05
N TYR A 84 -9.37 7.74 2.90
CA TYR A 84 -10.18 8.35 1.85
C TYR A 84 -11.65 8.29 2.28
N THR A 85 -12.31 9.44 2.35
CA THR A 85 -13.64 9.58 2.99
C THR A 85 -14.71 8.77 2.27
N THR A 86 -14.71 8.77 0.93
CA THR A 86 -15.72 8.05 0.15
C THR A 86 -15.45 6.55 0.19
N PRO A 87 -16.39 5.72 0.65
CA PRO A 87 -16.23 4.26 0.64
C PRO A 87 -16.00 3.71 -0.77
N VAL A 88 -15.18 2.67 -0.86
CA VAL A 88 -14.84 1.95 -2.09
C VAL A 88 -15.72 0.70 -2.17
N THR A 89 -16.42 0.51 -3.28
CA THR A 89 -17.04 -0.79 -3.57
C THR A 89 -15.96 -1.73 -4.07
N LEU A 90 -15.59 -2.73 -3.26
CA LEU A 90 -14.51 -3.68 -3.53
C LEU A 90 -14.98 -4.87 -4.36
N TRP A 91 -16.22 -5.30 -4.17
CA TRP A 91 -16.86 -6.35 -4.96
C TRP A 91 -18.38 -6.12 -5.04
N ASP A 92 -19.00 -6.61 -6.10
CA ASP A 92 -20.45 -6.49 -6.31
C ASP A 92 -21.18 -7.69 -5.71
N ASN A 93 -22.23 -7.46 -4.92
CA ASN A 93 -22.95 -8.53 -4.23
C ASN A 93 -23.86 -9.34 -5.16
N ALA A 94 -24.31 -8.77 -6.27
CA ALA A 94 -25.22 -9.43 -7.20
C ALA A 94 -24.45 -10.32 -8.20
N THR A 95 -23.33 -9.83 -8.74
CA THR A 95 -22.52 -10.56 -9.73
C THR A 95 -21.39 -11.36 -9.08
N GLY A 96 -20.95 -10.94 -7.89
CA GLY A 96 -19.78 -11.50 -7.22
C GLY A 96 -18.44 -11.01 -7.78
N ASP A 97 -18.47 -10.09 -8.76
CA ASP A 97 -17.28 -9.53 -9.40
C ASP A 97 -16.46 -8.71 -8.42
N VAL A 98 -15.14 -8.88 -8.46
CA VAL A 98 -14.20 -8.16 -7.58
C VAL A 98 -13.48 -7.09 -8.40
N ALA A 99 -13.38 -5.89 -7.84
CA ALA A 99 -12.63 -4.81 -8.45
C ALA A 99 -11.13 -5.08 -8.40
N SER A 100 -10.45 -4.85 -9.52
CA SER A 100 -8.99 -4.66 -9.50
C SER A 100 -8.69 -3.23 -9.08
N PHE A 101 -7.58 -3.01 -8.37
CA PHE A 101 -7.18 -1.65 -7.99
C PHE A 101 -5.67 -1.44 -8.05
N VAL A 102 -5.29 -0.17 -8.18
CA VAL A 102 -3.93 0.31 -7.99
C VAL A 102 -3.98 1.47 -7.00
N THR A 103 -3.17 1.43 -5.96
CA THR A 103 -2.84 2.62 -5.16
C THR A 103 -1.36 2.93 -5.32
N SER A 104 -1.01 4.20 -5.28
CA SER A 104 0.38 4.61 -5.23
C SER A 104 0.54 5.78 -4.28
N PHE A 105 1.61 5.77 -3.51
CA PHE A 105 1.96 6.87 -2.63
C PHE A 105 3.46 7.04 -2.56
N SER A 106 3.88 8.23 -2.15
CA SER A 106 5.29 8.48 -1.83
C SER A 106 5.39 8.96 -0.41
N PHE A 107 6.41 8.49 0.30
CA PHE A 107 6.63 8.88 1.68
C PHE A 107 8.10 9.12 1.96
N VAL A 108 8.33 9.96 2.97
CA VAL A 108 9.62 10.15 3.62
C VAL A 108 9.40 9.75 5.08
N MET A 109 10.29 8.94 5.63
CA MET A 109 10.41 8.84 7.08
C MET A 109 11.57 9.75 7.52
N GLU A 110 11.36 10.50 8.60
CA GLU A 110 12.42 11.32 9.18
C GLU A 110 12.59 10.98 10.65
N THR A 111 13.84 10.94 11.09
CA THR A 111 14.21 10.78 12.50
C THR A 111 15.29 11.78 12.88
N SER A 112 15.22 12.33 14.09
CA SER A 112 16.29 13.14 14.69
C SER A 112 17.39 12.32 15.37
N GLY A 113 17.35 10.98 15.22
CA GLY A 113 18.21 10.02 15.89
C GLY A 113 17.42 9.08 16.81
N GLY A 114 18.11 8.13 17.42
CA GLY A 114 17.52 7.14 18.32
C GLY A 114 17.03 5.87 17.60
N PRO A 115 16.38 4.94 18.32
CA PRO A 115 15.84 3.72 17.74
C PRO A 115 14.74 4.01 16.71
N ILE A 116 14.87 3.39 15.53
CA ILE A 116 13.85 3.44 14.46
C ILE A 116 12.69 2.51 14.82
N THR A 117 11.47 3.02 14.74
CA THR A 117 10.19 2.42 15.17
C THR A 117 9.03 3.07 14.41
N ASP A 118 7.84 2.48 14.33
CA ASP A 118 7.60 1.05 14.12
C ASP A 118 7.46 0.85 12.62
N GLY A 119 6.43 1.48 12.04
CA GLY A 119 6.20 1.38 10.61
C GLY A 119 5.04 2.22 10.07
N LEU A 120 4.76 1.96 8.80
CA LEU A 120 3.68 2.53 8.00
C LEU A 120 2.90 1.38 7.36
N ILE A 121 1.60 1.51 7.18
CA ILE A 121 0.76 0.53 6.48
C ILE A 121 -0.26 1.20 5.56
N PHE A 122 -0.38 0.71 4.34
CA PHE A 122 -1.60 0.90 3.54
C PHE A 122 -2.59 -0.20 3.90
N PHE A 123 -3.83 0.15 4.21
CA PHE A 123 -4.83 -0.81 4.64
C PHE A 123 -6.20 -0.60 3.99
N ILE A 124 -6.95 -1.69 3.92
CA ILE A 124 -8.34 -1.77 3.50
C ILE A 124 -9.12 -2.37 4.66
N ALA A 125 -10.19 -1.71 5.09
CA ALA A 125 -10.97 -2.11 6.26
C ALA A 125 -12.47 -1.82 6.02
N PRO A 126 -13.38 -2.35 6.86
CA PRO A 126 -14.79 -1.98 6.86
C PRO A 126 -15.01 -0.46 6.88
N PRO A 127 -16.15 0.00 6.36
CA PRO A 127 -16.50 1.42 6.42
C PRO A 127 -16.59 1.87 7.88
N ASP A 128 -16.40 3.18 8.09
CA ASP A 128 -16.45 3.82 9.41
C ASP A 128 -15.40 3.29 10.38
N THR A 129 -14.30 2.73 9.86
CA THR A 129 -13.19 2.25 10.69
C THR A 129 -12.59 3.40 11.51
N VAL A 130 -12.34 3.12 12.78
CA VAL A 130 -11.62 4.01 13.72
C VAL A 130 -10.35 3.32 14.23
N ILE A 131 -9.39 4.09 14.74
CA ILE A 131 -8.20 3.54 15.41
C ILE A 131 -8.69 2.67 16.56
N PRO A 132 -8.41 1.34 16.57
CA PRO A 132 -8.82 0.50 17.69
C PRO A 132 -8.13 0.90 19.00
N ILE A 133 -8.74 0.61 20.14
CA ILE A 133 -8.29 1.12 21.44
C ILE A 133 -6.86 0.66 21.77
N ASN A 134 -6.57 -0.63 21.54
CA ASN A 134 -5.27 -1.22 21.87
C ASN A 134 -4.38 -1.41 20.62
N SER A 135 -4.38 -0.41 19.73
CA SER A 135 -3.75 -0.50 18.41
C SER A 135 -2.61 0.49 18.15
N THR A 136 -2.13 1.19 19.18
CA THR A 136 -0.91 1.99 19.04
C THR A 136 0.28 1.08 18.70
N THR A 137 1.50 1.64 18.69
CA THR A 137 2.72 0.84 18.54
C THR A 137 2.72 -0.45 19.41
N PRO A 138 3.08 -1.61 18.83
CA PRO A 138 3.55 -1.84 17.45
C PRO A 138 2.44 -2.14 16.42
N PHE A 139 1.16 -2.03 16.76
CA PHE A 139 0.01 -2.47 15.95
C PHE A 139 -0.46 -1.49 14.87
N LEU A 140 0.37 -0.49 14.55
CA LEU A 140 0.23 0.47 13.44
C LEU A 140 -1.15 1.14 13.31
N GLY A 141 -1.95 1.27 14.37
CA GLY A 141 -3.29 1.87 14.35
C GLY A 141 -4.37 1.02 13.65
N VAL A 142 -4.09 -0.26 13.35
CA VAL A 142 -4.97 -1.12 12.54
C VAL A 142 -5.42 -2.40 13.23
N VAL A 143 -4.71 -2.84 14.27
CA VAL A 143 -4.97 -4.11 14.97
C VAL A 143 -5.26 -3.84 16.44
N ASP A 144 -6.43 -4.27 16.93
CA ASP A 144 -6.68 -4.33 18.37
C ASP A 144 -6.00 -5.56 18.96
N SER A 145 -4.96 -5.34 19.76
CA SER A 145 -4.17 -6.40 20.41
C SER A 145 -4.94 -7.26 21.41
N GLN A 146 -6.15 -6.86 21.83
CA GLN A 146 -7.01 -7.69 22.67
C GLN A 146 -7.98 -8.56 21.87
N THR A 147 -7.96 -8.46 20.54
CA THR A 147 -8.83 -9.24 19.65
C THR A 147 -8.02 -10.20 18.80
N SER A 148 -8.51 -11.43 18.64
CA SER A 148 -7.85 -12.46 17.84
C SER A 148 -8.13 -12.34 16.34
N ILE A 149 -9.16 -11.58 15.95
CA ILE A 149 -9.57 -11.39 14.55
C ILE A 149 -9.87 -9.92 14.34
N ASN A 150 -8.97 -9.23 13.64
CA ASN A 150 -9.24 -7.91 13.08
C ASN A 150 -9.80 -8.09 11.66
N ARG A 151 -10.50 -7.11 11.11
CA ARG A 151 -11.05 -7.20 9.74
C ARG A 151 -10.35 -6.20 8.85
N PHE A 152 -9.20 -6.56 8.31
CA PHE A 152 -8.45 -5.71 7.39
C PHE A 152 -7.51 -6.53 6.49
N VAL A 153 -7.10 -5.93 5.38
CA VAL A 153 -5.97 -6.38 4.56
C VAL A 153 -5.03 -5.20 4.38
N GLY A 154 -3.73 -5.41 4.49
CA GLY A 154 -2.76 -4.33 4.37
C GLY A 154 -1.41 -4.75 3.81
N VAL A 155 -0.64 -3.74 3.43
CA VAL A 155 0.78 -3.87 3.09
C VAL A 155 1.56 -2.98 4.04
N GLU A 156 2.29 -3.59 4.96
CA GLU A 156 3.09 -2.89 5.96
C GLU A 156 4.54 -2.66 5.50
N PHE A 157 5.14 -1.63 6.07
CA PHE A 157 6.52 -1.21 5.90
C PHE A 157 7.12 -1.10 7.29
N ASP A 158 7.57 -2.23 7.81
CA ASP A 158 8.03 -2.37 9.18
C ASP A 158 9.55 -2.16 9.29
N LEU A 159 9.94 -1.23 10.16
CA LEU A 159 11.31 -0.84 10.41
C LEU A 159 11.83 -1.31 11.79
N PHE A 160 10.99 -1.96 12.60
CA PHE A 160 11.30 -2.43 13.94
C PHE A 160 10.82 -3.86 14.19
N ARG A 161 11.76 -4.74 14.51
CA ARG A 161 11.46 -6.15 14.75
C ARG A 161 10.80 -6.37 16.11
N ASN A 162 9.53 -6.75 16.12
CA ASN A 162 8.87 -7.36 17.28
C ASN A 162 9.07 -8.89 17.32
N SER A 163 8.50 -9.55 18.33
CA SER A 163 8.71 -10.99 18.56
C SER A 163 8.10 -11.89 17.48
N TRP A 164 7.11 -11.41 16.73
CA TRP A 164 6.47 -12.13 15.63
C TRP A 164 7.12 -11.85 14.27
N ASP A 165 8.01 -10.87 14.18
CA ASP A 165 8.58 -10.43 12.92
C ASP A 165 9.76 -11.28 12.44
N PRO A 166 9.99 -11.35 11.12
CA PRO A 166 11.21 -11.92 10.57
C PRO A 166 12.44 -11.16 11.06
N GLU A 167 13.62 -11.72 10.78
CA GLU A 167 14.85 -11.00 11.10
C GLU A 167 15.05 -9.75 10.23
N GLY A 168 15.09 -8.61 10.91
CA GLY A 168 15.36 -7.30 10.31
C GLY A 168 14.09 -6.60 9.86
N ARG A 169 14.25 -5.53 9.11
CA ARG A 169 13.14 -4.73 8.57
C ARG A 169 12.52 -5.42 7.37
N HIS A 170 11.22 -5.27 7.15
CA HIS A 170 10.52 -5.96 6.06
C HIS A 170 9.38 -5.14 5.48
N ILE A 171 8.90 -5.63 4.34
CA ILE A 171 7.57 -5.30 3.81
C ILE A 171 6.72 -6.55 4.01
N GLY A 172 5.52 -6.37 4.53
CA GLY A 172 4.59 -7.44 4.89
C GLY A 172 3.27 -7.36 4.13
N ILE A 173 2.60 -8.50 3.94
CA ILE A 173 1.18 -8.58 3.57
C ILE A 173 0.41 -9.14 4.76
N ASP A 174 -0.49 -8.31 5.28
CA ASP A 174 -1.21 -8.54 6.52
C ASP A 174 -2.67 -8.84 6.23
N ILE A 175 -3.19 -9.89 6.87
CA ILE A 175 -4.56 -10.37 6.66
C ILE A 175 -5.13 -10.67 8.04
N ASN A 176 -6.06 -9.81 8.52
CA ASN A 176 -6.74 -9.91 9.82
C ASN A 176 -5.84 -9.89 11.08
N SER A 177 -4.54 -9.74 10.91
CA SER A 177 -3.52 -9.78 11.97
C SER A 177 -2.33 -8.93 11.56
N ILE A 178 -1.62 -8.37 12.55
CA ILE A 178 -0.33 -7.67 12.34
C ILE A 178 0.78 -8.65 11.94
N ILE A 179 0.60 -9.94 12.21
CA ILE A 179 1.58 -10.96 11.80
C ILE A 179 1.40 -11.20 10.31
N SER A 180 2.32 -10.66 9.50
CA SER A 180 2.25 -10.82 8.05
C SER A 180 2.22 -12.27 7.62
N THR A 181 1.32 -12.58 6.69
CA THR A 181 1.23 -13.90 6.07
C THR A 181 2.34 -14.13 5.03
N LYS A 182 2.94 -13.05 4.53
CA LYS A 182 4.13 -13.06 3.69
C LYS A 182 4.98 -11.83 3.95
N THR A 183 6.30 -12.00 3.98
CA THR A 183 7.25 -10.89 4.15
C THR A 183 8.35 -10.92 3.09
N VAL A 184 8.95 -9.76 2.83
CA VAL A 184 10.23 -9.63 2.13
C VAL A 184 11.15 -8.72 2.94
N ARG A 185 12.33 -9.23 3.28
CA ARG A 185 13.34 -8.48 4.03
C ARG A 185 13.85 -7.29 3.21
N LEU A 186 13.94 -6.13 3.83
CA LEU A 186 14.61 -4.96 3.27
C LEU A 186 16.12 -5.21 3.25
N ARG A 187 16.68 -5.38 2.04
CA ARG A 187 18.11 -5.71 1.84
C ARG A 187 19.02 -4.48 1.75
N TRP A 188 18.49 -3.29 1.97
CA TRP A 188 19.28 -2.06 2.09
C TRP A 188 19.01 -1.42 3.43
N ARG A 189 19.99 -0.62 3.86
CA ARG A 189 19.76 0.34 4.92
C ARG A 189 18.78 1.37 4.39
N TRP A 190 17.64 1.46 5.04
CA TRP A 190 16.77 2.62 4.90
C TRP A 190 17.57 3.88 5.24
N VAL A 191 17.36 4.95 4.48
CA VAL A 191 18.14 6.20 4.58
C VAL A 191 17.21 7.33 5.02
N ASN A 192 17.65 8.05 6.04
CA ASN A 192 16.90 9.15 6.64
C ASN A 192 16.58 10.26 5.64
N GLY A 193 15.32 10.70 5.62
CA GLY A 193 14.88 11.82 4.79
C GLY A 193 14.77 11.52 3.30
N LEU A 194 14.97 10.28 2.85
CA LEU A 194 14.90 9.95 1.42
C LEU A 194 13.51 9.50 0.99
N LEU A 195 13.10 9.96 -0.20
CA LEU A 195 11.79 9.67 -0.76
C LEU A 195 11.70 8.21 -1.20
N THR A 196 10.67 7.52 -0.72
CA THR A 196 10.31 6.16 -1.12
C THR A 196 8.98 6.19 -1.87
N LYS A 197 8.91 5.54 -3.03
CA LYS A 197 7.69 5.42 -3.84
C LYS A 197 7.13 4.02 -3.74
N VAL A 198 5.82 3.90 -3.55
CA VAL A 198 5.10 2.65 -3.39
C VAL A 198 3.99 2.57 -4.44
N SER A 199 3.85 1.42 -5.08
CA SER A 199 2.67 1.05 -5.86
C SER A 199 2.16 -0.30 -5.38
N ILE A 200 0.89 -0.37 -4.98
CA ILE A 200 0.22 -1.60 -4.57
C ILE A 200 -0.89 -1.90 -5.58
N ILE A 201 -0.94 -3.13 -6.06
CA ILE A 201 -1.83 -3.59 -7.12
C ILE A 201 -2.58 -4.81 -6.59
N TYR A 202 -3.90 -4.80 -6.72
CA TYR A 202 -4.71 -6.01 -6.61
C TYR A 202 -5.27 -6.35 -7.99
N ASP A 203 -4.88 -7.53 -8.48
CA ASP A 203 -5.43 -8.12 -9.69
C ASP A 203 -6.52 -9.13 -9.31
N SER A 204 -7.77 -8.76 -9.58
CA SER A 204 -8.92 -9.59 -9.27
C SER A 204 -9.05 -10.84 -10.15
N SER A 205 -8.36 -10.90 -11.29
CA SER A 205 -8.37 -12.09 -12.14
C SER A 205 -7.56 -13.25 -11.56
N SER A 206 -6.52 -12.91 -10.77
CA SER A 206 -5.61 -13.86 -10.12
C SER A 206 -5.71 -13.84 -8.59
N ASN A 207 -6.59 -13.00 -8.02
CA ASN A 207 -6.68 -12.68 -6.60
C ASN A 207 -5.32 -12.31 -5.98
N THR A 208 -4.46 -11.62 -6.72
CA THR A 208 -3.09 -11.34 -6.26
C THR A 208 -2.95 -9.90 -5.80
N LEU A 209 -2.58 -9.72 -4.52
CA LEU A 209 -2.11 -8.46 -3.96
C LEU A 209 -0.59 -8.38 -4.11
N SER A 210 -0.10 -7.35 -4.78
CA SER A 210 1.33 -7.10 -5.01
C SER A 210 1.73 -5.69 -4.58
N ALA A 211 2.95 -5.54 -4.10
CA ALA A 211 3.55 -4.24 -3.81
C ALA A 211 4.91 -4.12 -4.50
N LEU A 212 5.15 -2.96 -5.12
CA LEU A 212 6.40 -2.51 -5.70
C LEU A 212 6.87 -1.29 -4.92
N VAL A 213 8.11 -1.33 -4.45
CA VAL A 213 8.71 -0.23 -3.70
C VAL A 213 9.98 0.22 -4.41
N THR A 214 10.02 1.48 -4.79
CA THR A 214 11.17 2.11 -5.46
C THR A 214 11.83 3.11 -4.52
N TYR A 215 13.10 2.90 -4.24
CA TYR A 215 13.91 3.78 -3.40
C TYR A 215 14.61 4.82 -4.27
N GLU A 216 15.00 5.95 -3.68
CA GLU A 216 15.72 7.00 -4.40
C GLU A 216 17.01 6.50 -5.08
N SER A 217 17.68 5.50 -4.49
CA SER A 217 18.83 4.81 -5.10
C SER A 217 18.54 4.06 -6.41
N GLY A 218 17.28 3.96 -6.84
CA GLY A 218 16.83 3.15 -7.97
C GLY A 218 16.65 1.66 -7.65
N ARG A 219 16.97 1.24 -6.41
CA ARG A 219 16.69 -0.14 -5.95
C ARG A 219 15.17 -0.36 -5.86
N ILE A 220 14.79 -1.62 -6.05
CA ILE A 220 13.40 -2.05 -6.05
C ILE A 220 13.22 -3.21 -5.06
N SER A 221 12.11 -3.19 -4.31
CA SER A 221 11.56 -4.32 -3.55
C SER A 221 10.22 -4.72 -4.13
N THR A 222 9.92 -6.02 -4.15
CA THR A 222 8.61 -6.54 -4.55
C THR A 222 8.15 -7.64 -3.61
N ILE A 223 6.84 -7.67 -3.36
CA ILE A 223 6.14 -8.77 -2.68
C ILE A 223 4.81 -9.00 -3.39
N ALA A 224 4.35 -10.24 -3.42
CA ALA A 224 3.06 -10.60 -4.00
C ALA A 224 2.47 -11.83 -3.30
N GLN A 225 1.16 -11.87 -3.09
CA GLN A 225 0.48 -13.00 -2.47
C GLN A 225 -0.95 -13.11 -3.01
N VAL A 226 -1.43 -14.35 -3.15
CA VAL A 226 -2.85 -14.60 -3.43
C VAL A 226 -3.66 -14.35 -2.17
N VAL A 227 -4.63 -13.43 -2.25
CA VAL A 227 -5.52 -13.01 -1.18
C VAL A 227 -6.94 -12.93 -1.75
N ASP A 228 -7.84 -13.82 -1.31
CA ASP A 228 -9.25 -13.68 -1.63
C ASP A 228 -9.89 -12.62 -0.72
N LEU A 229 -9.98 -11.38 -1.23
CA LEU A 229 -10.51 -10.25 -0.46
C LEU A 229 -11.95 -10.46 0.03
N LYS A 230 -12.77 -11.28 -0.64
CA LYS A 230 -14.17 -11.52 -0.24
C LYS A 230 -14.26 -12.36 1.04
N THR A 231 -13.25 -13.17 1.33
CA THR A 231 -13.21 -13.98 2.56
C THR A 231 -12.87 -13.15 3.80
N VAL A 232 -12.39 -11.93 3.59
CA VAL A 232 -11.86 -11.06 4.65
C VAL A 232 -12.71 -9.79 4.81
N LEU A 233 -13.06 -9.14 3.71
CA LEU A 233 -13.61 -7.79 3.69
C LEU A 233 -15.07 -7.76 3.19
N PRO A 234 -15.89 -6.84 3.73
CA PRO A 234 -17.20 -6.56 3.17
C PRO A 234 -17.11 -6.00 1.74
N ASN A 235 -18.24 -5.95 1.04
CA ASN A 235 -18.33 -5.44 -0.32
C ASN A 235 -18.03 -3.94 -0.44
N ILE A 236 -18.32 -3.16 0.60
CA ILE A 236 -17.99 -1.75 0.71
C ILE A 236 -16.92 -1.61 1.79
N VAL A 237 -15.85 -0.88 1.50
CA VAL A 237 -14.69 -0.70 2.39
C VAL A 237 -14.25 0.75 2.44
N GLN A 238 -13.37 1.09 3.39
CA GLN A 238 -12.54 2.28 3.33
C GLN A 238 -11.08 1.88 3.16
N ILE A 239 -10.32 2.77 2.53
CA ILE A 239 -8.88 2.61 2.34
C ILE A 239 -8.15 3.74 3.04
N GLY A 240 -6.95 3.44 3.53
CA GLY A 240 -6.18 4.41 4.27
C GLY A 240 -4.70 4.11 4.36
N LEU A 241 -4.00 5.09 4.90
CA LEU A 241 -2.61 5.01 5.33
C LEU A 241 -2.59 5.20 6.84
N SER A 242 -1.81 4.40 7.55
CA SER A 242 -1.64 4.49 9.00
C SER A 242 -0.17 4.33 9.36
N ALA A 243 0.29 5.05 10.38
CA ALA A 243 1.64 4.87 10.90
C ALA A 243 1.65 4.99 12.42
N ALA A 244 2.63 4.33 13.04
CA ALA A 244 2.90 4.44 14.46
C ALA A 244 4.40 4.45 14.75
N THR A 245 4.79 5.17 15.80
CA THR A 245 6.17 5.21 16.30
C THR A 245 6.17 5.19 17.83
N LEU A 246 7.28 4.76 18.43
CA LEU A 246 7.57 4.88 19.87
C LEU A 246 8.44 6.11 20.20
N THR A 247 9.22 6.57 19.22
CA THR A 247 10.20 7.64 19.36
C THR A 247 9.94 8.75 18.35
N ASN A 248 10.75 9.81 18.40
CA ASN A 248 10.59 10.98 17.56
C ASN A 248 10.91 10.68 16.08
N GLN A 249 9.88 10.24 15.36
CA GLN A 249 9.90 9.85 13.96
C GLN A 249 8.62 10.32 13.27
N SER A 250 8.77 10.88 12.07
CA SER A 250 7.64 11.25 11.22
C SER A 250 7.52 10.29 10.04
N TYR A 251 6.30 9.88 9.73
CA TYR A 251 5.95 9.27 8.44
C TYR A 251 5.16 10.29 7.62
N ASN A 252 5.85 10.89 6.65
CA ASN A 252 5.35 12.00 5.85
C ASN A 252 4.96 11.51 4.45
N ILE A 253 3.68 11.57 4.11
CA ILE A 253 3.14 11.23 2.80
C ILE A 253 3.14 12.47 1.90
N HIS A 254 3.84 12.37 0.77
CA HIS A 254 3.99 13.48 -0.18
C HIS A 254 3.02 13.41 -1.35
N SER A 255 2.52 12.22 -1.67
CA SER A 255 1.51 12.02 -2.70
C SER A 255 0.70 10.77 -2.42
N TRP A 256 -0.57 10.72 -2.83
CA TRP A 256 -1.39 9.52 -2.75
C TRP A 256 -2.42 9.46 -3.89
N SER A 257 -2.50 8.33 -4.57
CA SER A 257 -3.47 8.06 -5.61
C SER A 257 -4.09 6.68 -5.45
N PHE A 258 -5.30 6.54 -5.97
CA PHE A 258 -6.01 5.27 -6.02
C PHE A 258 -6.87 5.23 -7.27
N THR A 259 -6.97 4.06 -7.90
CA THR A 259 -7.94 3.78 -8.95
C THR A 259 -8.42 2.35 -8.79
N SER A 260 -9.73 2.12 -8.78
CA SER A 260 -10.35 0.80 -8.88
C SER A 260 -11.18 0.68 -10.15
N ASN A 261 -11.28 -0.54 -10.71
CA ASN A 261 -12.12 -0.85 -11.85
C ASN A 261 -12.74 -2.25 -11.69
N TYR A 262 -13.99 -2.38 -12.12
CA TYR A 262 -14.63 -3.69 -12.33
C TYR A 262 -14.28 -4.22 -13.72
N ILE A 263 -13.94 -5.50 -13.80
CA ILE A 263 -13.96 -6.23 -15.06
C ILE A 263 -15.32 -6.90 -15.16
N THR A 264 -16.28 -6.26 -15.82
CA THR A 264 -17.56 -6.91 -16.13
C THR A 264 -17.34 -7.92 -17.24
N ARG A 265 -17.54 -9.20 -16.95
CA ARG A 265 -17.71 -10.21 -18.02
C ARG A 265 -19.14 -10.09 -18.53
N THR A 266 -19.30 -9.65 -19.78
CA THR A 266 -20.61 -9.77 -20.44
C THR A 266 -21.00 -11.24 -20.44
N SER A 267 -22.14 -11.58 -19.84
CA SER A 267 -22.85 -12.78 -20.21
C SER A 267 -23.06 -12.72 -21.72
N ARG A 268 -22.49 -13.68 -22.46
CA ARG A 268 -22.97 -13.92 -23.81
C ARG A 268 -24.44 -14.28 -23.63
N VAL A 269 -25.32 -13.38 -24.01
CA VAL A 269 -26.68 -13.77 -24.41
C VAL A 269 -26.45 -14.77 -25.52
N SER A 270 -26.67 -16.04 -25.23
CA SER A 270 -26.83 -17.03 -26.27
C SER A 270 -28.08 -16.61 -27.04
N ASP A 271 -27.88 -16.01 -28.21
CA ASP A 271 -28.96 -15.83 -29.16
C ASP A 271 -29.47 -17.21 -29.56
N ILE A 272 -30.65 -17.55 -29.00
CA ILE A 272 -31.62 -18.60 -29.36
C ILE A 272 -31.16 -20.06 -29.20
#